data_AF-A0A924U9B0-F1
#
_entry.id   AF-A0A924U9B0-F1
#
_cell.length_a   1.000
_cell.length_b   1.000
_cell.length_c   1.000
_cell.angle_alpha   90.00
_cell.angle_beta   90.00
_cell.angle_gamma   90.00
#
_symmetry.space_group_name_H-M   'P 1'
#
loop_
_entity.id
_entity.type
_entity.pdbx_description
1 polymer ?
#
loop_
_entity_poly.entity_id
_entity_poly.type
_entity_poly.pdbx_seq_one_letter_code
_entity_poly.pdbx_strand_id
1 'polypeptide(L)'
;MKPHPFHRTDPRNSFGLVGDGDDIDLIETAESVFGIQISDHDAGTLNCFGTLLDLIESKISLPQSPVCLLRRTWQDIVRQAGQRISPNTHLSTTGTAREAWLAALQRRDNPPRRDPLDVLAGSAVLVIIAPFVMQQRWTMLAFAGLALALWTLTLALQTQLLNRQTLGQILRHQFHQHYADQSRKHGHGNPRDRWLALEALCRDVTGHSGPVERDTTFFPRTNRNPGRP
;
A
#
# COMPACT_ATOMS: atom_id res chain seq x y z
N MET A 1 18.89 34.20 -24.11
CA MET A 1 18.01 33.06 -23.72
C MET A 1 17.50 32.42 -24.99
N LYS A 2 17.93 31.19 -25.31
CA LYS A 2 17.35 30.42 -26.42
C LYS A 2 16.01 29.83 -25.93
N PRO A 3 14.90 30.04 -26.63
CA PRO A 3 13.65 29.37 -26.29
C PRO A 3 13.85 27.87 -26.40
N HIS A 4 13.55 27.12 -25.34
CA HIS A 4 13.50 25.66 -25.41
C HIS A 4 12.46 25.26 -26.46
N PRO A 5 12.78 24.37 -27.41
CA PRO A 5 11.82 23.91 -28.39
C PRO A 5 10.63 23.27 -27.65
N PHE A 6 9.43 23.80 -27.90
CA PHE A 6 8.19 23.19 -27.41
C PHE A 6 8.06 21.82 -28.08
N HIS A 7 8.41 20.76 -27.36
CA HIS A 7 8.11 19.39 -27.76
C HIS A 7 6.60 19.26 -27.97
N ARG A 8 6.20 18.84 -29.18
CA ARG A 8 4.83 18.43 -29.49
C ARG A 8 4.54 17.23 -28.58
N THR A 9 3.74 17.46 -27.54
CA THR A 9 3.27 16.40 -26.65
C THR A 9 2.34 15.50 -27.46
N ASP A 10 2.76 14.27 -27.72
CA ASP A 10 1.89 13.23 -28.26
C ASP A 10 0.68 13.12 -27.33
N PRO A 11 -0.58 13.14 -27.81
CA PRO A 11 -1.76 12.92 -26.97
C PRO A 11 -1.72 11.59 -26.20
N ARG A 12 -0.86 10.65 -26.60
CA ARG A 12 -0.57 9.42 -25.83
C ARG A 12 0.26 9.67 -24.57
N ASN A 13 0.90 10.83 -24.44
CA ASN A 13 1.76 11.22 -23.33
C ASN A 13 1.00 12.09 -22.30
N SER A 14 -0.29 11.80 -22.09
CA SER A 14 -1.07 12.37 -20.99
C SER A 14 -1.92 11.31 -20.31
N PHE A 15 -2.12 11.46 -19.00
CA PHE A 15 -2.98 10.56 -18.23
C PHE A 15 -4.47 10.81 -18.44
N GLY A 16 -4.86 12.03 -18.87
CA GLY A 16 -6.25 12.32 -19.17
C GLY A 16 -7.10 12.71 -17.95
N LEU A 17 -6.48 13.09 -16.83
CA LEU A 17 -7.11 13.26 -15.50
C LEU A 17 -7.99 14.51 -15.35
N VAL A 18 -8.62 14.99 -16.41
CA VAL A 18 -9.38 16.26 -16.35
C VAL A 18 -10.79 16.00 -15.87
N GLY A 19 -11.07 16.36 -14.62
CA GLY A 19 -12.42 16.57 -14.10
C GLY A 19 -13.17 15.32 -13.64
N ASP A 20 -12.49 14.19 -13.51
CA ASP A 20 -13.01 12.96 -12.90
C ASP A 20 -12.64 12.82 -11.41
N GLY A 21 -11.67 13.61 -10.93
CA GLY A 21 -11.17 13.53 -9.56
C GLY A 21 -9.99 12.56 -9.39
N ASP A 22 -9.54 11.91 -10.47
CA ASP A 22 -8.42 10.97 -10.43
C ASP A 22 -7.09 11.69 -10.13
N ASP A 23 -6.99 12.99 -10.44
CA ASP A 23 -5.87 13.84 -10.07
C ASP A 23 -5.78 14.08 -8.56
N ILE A 24 -6.91 14.31 -7.91
CA ILE A 24 -7.01 14.42 -6.44
C ILE A 24 -6.67 13.07 -5.81
N ASP A 25 -7.27 11.97 -6.29
CA ASP A 25 -6.98 10.62 -5.78
C ASP A 25 -5.50 10.26 -5.94
N LEU A 26 -4.86 10.69 -7.04
CA LEU A 26 -3.43 10.48 -7.27
C LEU A 26 -2.58 11.24 -6.25
N ILE A 27 -2.92 12.50 -5.97
CA ILE A 27 -2.22 13.35 -5.00
C ILE A 27 -2.41 12.80 -3.58
N GLU A 28 -3.65 12.52 -3.15
CA GLU A 28 -3.95 11.95 -1.82
C GLU A 28 -3.26 10.59 -1.64
N THR A 29 -3.25 9.76 -2.68
CA THR A 29 -2.54 8.47 -2.65
C THR A 29 -1.03 8.68 -2.57
N ALA A 30 -0.47 9.67 -3.29
CA ALA A 30 0.95 9.99 -3.20
C ALA A 30 1.31 10.53 -1.79
N GLU A 31 0.52 11.42 -1.20
CA GLU A 31 0.70 11.90 0.18
C GLU A 31 0.70 10.74 1.17
N SER A 32 -0.30 9.86 1.08
CA SER A 32 -0.43 8.67 1.94
C SER A 32 0.75 7.72 1.78
N VAL A 33 1.21 7.47 0.54
CA VAL A 33 2.25 6.48 0.25
C VAL A 33 3.63 7.02 0.59
N PHE A 34 3.94 8.28 0.28
CA PHE A 34 5.24 8.88 0.54
C PHE A 34 5.35 9.52 1.92
N GLY A 35 4.25 9.66 2.66
CA GLY A 35 4.21 10.29 3.98
C GLY A 35 4.52 11.78 3.93
N ILE A 36 4.07 12.46 2.87
CA ILE A 36 4.29 13.90 2.65
C ILE A 36 2.95 14.64 2.65
N GLN A 37 3.00 15.96 2.82
CA GLN A 37 1.85 16.84 2.59
C GLN A 37 2.14 17.77 1.42
N ILE A 38 1.29 17.73 0.40
CA ILE A 38 1.27 18.54 -0.80
C ILE A 38 0.23 19.65 -0.55
N SER A 39 0.69 20.90 -0.51
CA SER A 39 -0.25 22.02 -0.33
C SER A 39 -1.04 22.28 -1.61
N ASP A 40 -2.21 22.93 -1.53
CA ASP A 40 -2.99 23.35 -2.70
C ASP A 40 -2.16 24.19 -3.68
N HIS A 41 -1.22 24.98 -3.15
CA HIS A 41 -0.28 25.75 -3.97
C HIS A 41 0.66 24.84 -4.77
N ASP A 42 1.27 23.85 -4.10
CA ASP A 42 2.15 22.88 -4.76
C ASP A 42 1.37 22.05 -5.79
N ALA A 43 0.16 21.60 -5.44
CA ALA A 43 -0.74 20.87 -6.32
C ALA A 43 -1.06 21.68 -7.60
N GLY A 44 -1.30 22.99 -7.47
CA GLY A 44 -1.52 23.89 -8.60
C GLY A 44 -0.31 24.05 -9.55
N THR A 45 0.90 23.65 -9.12
CA THR A 45 2.11 23.66 -9.98
C THR A 45 2.36 22.33 -10.70
N LEU A 46 1.65 21.27 -10.32
CA LEU A 46 1.82 19.93 -10.89
C LEU A 46 1.25 19.86 -12.31
N ASN A 47 2.15 19.91 -13.30
CA ASN A 47 1.77 19.83 -14.71
C ASN A 47 2.12 18.48 -15.34
N CYS A 48 3.21 17.86 -14.85
CA CYS A 48 3.68 16.58 -15.34
C CYS A 48 4.16 15.66 -14.22
N PHE A 49 4.30 14.40 -14.59
CA PHE A 49 4.74 13.36 -13.69
C PHE A 49 6.13 13.63 -13.08
N GLY A 50 7.04 14.22 -13.87
CA GLY A 50 8.35 14.65 -13.40
C GLY A 50 8.27 15.70 -12.30
N THR A 51 7.38 16.71 -12.43
CA THR A 51 7.19 17.73 -11.38
C THR A 51 6.66 17.16 -10.09
N LEU A 52 5.80 16.13 -10.16
CA LEU A 52 5.32 15.42 -8.97
C LEU A 52 6.46 14.65 -8.29
N LEU A 53 7.31 13.95 -9.07
CA LEU A 53 8.50 13.29 -8.52
C LEU A 53 9.44 14.29 -7.84
N ASP A 54 9.75 15.40 -8.51
CA ASP A 54 10.65 16.43 -7.97
C ASP A 54 10.08 17.04 -6.67
N LEU A 55 8.76 17.27 -6.64
CA LEU A 55 8.07 17.73 -5.43
C LEU A 55 8.17 16.71 -4.30
N ILE A 56 7.90 15.43 -4.59
CA ILE A 56 8.04 14.33 -3.63
C ILE A 56 9.47 14.25 -3.11
N GLU A 57 10.47 14.30 -3.98
CA GLU A 57 11.88 14.27 -3.61
C GLU A 57 12.29 15.47 -2.77
N SER A 58 11.72 16.65 -3.04
CA SER A 58 11.98 17.87 -2.26
C SER A 58 11.34 17.84 -0.86
N LYS A 59 10.15 17.23 -0.72
CA LYS A 59 9.40 17.15 0.54
C LYS A 59 9.82 15.97 1.41
N ILE A 60 10.36 14.92 0.82
CA ILE A 60 11.06 13.85 1.55
C ILE A 60 12.35 14.48 2.10
N SER A 61 12.21 15.13 3.24
CA SER A 61 13.31 15.62 4.03
C SER A 61 14.09 14.40 4.50
N LEU A 62 15.20 14.08 3.83
CA LEU A 62 16.16 13.07 4.28
C LEU A 62 15.62 11.61 4.24
N PRO A 63 16.50 10.60 4.19
CA PRO A 63 16.45 9.75 3.00
C PRO A 63 15.66 8.44 3.20
N GLN A 64 14.66 8.48 4.07
CA GLN A 64 13.89 7.32 4.53
C GLN A 64 12.64 7.04 3.70
N SER A 65 12.57 7.36 2.40
CA SER A 65 11.30 7.22 1.68
C SER A 65 10.84 5.74 1.53
N PRO A 66 9.58 5.41 1.91
CA PRO A 66 9.00 4.06 1.93
C PRO A 66 8.88 3.26 0.68
N VAL A 67 8.90 3.98 -0.43
CA VAL A 67 8.02 3.63 -1.52
C VAL A 67 8.77 2.71 -2.49
N CYS A 68 10.10 2.77 -2.42
CA CYS A 68 11.07 2.03 -3.19
C CYS A 68 11.02 0.49 -3.06
N LEU A 69 10.96 0.00 -1.82
CA LEU A 69 10.97 -1.44 -1.51
C LEU A 69 9.60 -2.10 -1.73
N LEU A 70 8.55 -1.27 -1.74
CA LEU A 70 7.15 -1.62 -1.95
C LEU A 70 6.91 -2.24 -3.33
N ARG A 71 7.50 -1.67 -4.38
CA ARG A 71 7.26 -2.14 -5.74
C ARG A 71 7.98 -3.45 -6.03
N ARG A 72 9.19 -3.67 -5.51
CA ARG A 72 9.91 -4.93 -5.70
C ARG A 72 9.17 -6.08 -5.01
N THR A 73 8.73 -5.87 -3.78
CA THR A 73 7.88 -6.83 -3.06
C THR A 73 6.57 -7.08 -3.77
N TRP A 74 5.87 -6.05 -4.25
CA TRP A 74 4.64 -6.18 -5.03
C TRP A 74 4.84 -6.91 -6.35
N GLN A 75 5.85 -6.55 -7.14
CA GLN A 75 6.15 -7.21 -8.42
C GLN A 75 6.55 -8.67 -8.24
N ASP A 76 7.29 -8.99 -7.17
CA ASP A 76 7.61 -10.37 -6.83
C ASP A 76 6.35 -11.15 -6.45
N ILE A 77 5.43 -10.54 -5.68
CA ILE A 77 4.15 -11.15 -5.29
C ILE A 77 3.24 -11.36 -6.51
N VAL A 78 3.08 -10.36 -7.37
CA VAL A 78 2.26 -10.46 -8.60
C VAL A 78 2.87 -11.49 -9.55
N ARG A 79 4.20 -11.54 -9.69
CA ARG A 79 4.88 -12.60 -10.46
C ARG A 79 4.63 -13.99 -9.88
N GLN A 80 4.70 -14.15 -8.57
CA GLN A 80 4.47 -15.44 -7.90
C GLN A 80 3.01 -15.88 -7.97
N ALA A 81 2.06 -14.94 -7.95
CA ALA A 81 0.64 -15.24 -8.01
C ALA A 81 0.16 -15.65 -9.43
N GLY A 82 0.94 -15.37 -10.48
CA GLY A 82 0.65 -15.83 -11.85
C GLY A 82 -0.67 -15.33 -12.45
N GLN A 83 -1.38 -14.42 -11.78
CA GLN A 83 -2.71 -13.92 -12.17
C GLN A 83 -2.72 -12.40 -12.24
N ARG A 84 -3.57 -11.86 -13.14
CA ARG A 84 -3.91 -10.43 -13.20
C ARG A 84 -4.80 -10.07 -12.02
N ILE A 85 -4.19 -9.90 -10.86
CA ILE A 85 -4.89 -9.44 -9.67
C ILE A 85 -4.85 -7.91 -9.67
N SER A 86 -6.02 -7.27 -9.71
CA SER A 86 -6.14 -5.83 -9.58
C SER A 86 -6.21 -5.45 -8.10
N PRO A 87 -5.70 -4.28 -7.67
CA PRO A 87 -5.82 -3.83 -6.29
C PRO A 87 -7.27 -3.72 -5.80
N ASN A 88 -8.23 -3.55 -6.71
CA ASN A 88 -9.66 -3.54 -6.40
C ASN A 88 -10.30 -4.93 -6.35
N THR A 89 -9.54 -6.00 -6.61
CA THR A 89 -10.07 -7.37 -6.52
C THR A 89 -10.38 -7.71 -5.06
N HIS A 90 -11.64 -8.06 -4.79
CA HIS A 90 -12.07 -8.54 -3.48
C HIS A 90 -11.41 -9.88 -3.15
N LEU A 91 -10.93 -10.03 -1.91
CA LEU A 91 -10.29 -11.25 -1.43
C LEU A 91 -11.19 -12.48 -1.42
N SER A 92 -12.51 -12.30 -1.45
CA SER A 92 -13.47 -13.39 -1.60
C SER A 92 -13.40 -14.04 -2.99
N THR A 93 -12.97 -13.29 -4.01
CA THR A 93 -12.92 -13.75 -5.40
C THR A 93 -11.63 -14.49 -5.75
N THR A 94 -10.58 -14.35 -4.93
CA THR A 94 -9.25 -14.89 -5.22
C THR A 94 -9.01 -16.31 -4.73
N GLY A 95 -9.98 -16.99 -4.10
CA GLY A 95 -9.96 -18.43 -3.77
C GLY A 95 -8.58 -19.00 -3.42
N THR A 96 -7.99 -19.77 -4.34
CA THR A 96 -6.68 -20.42 -4.20
C THR A 96 -5.49 -19.45 -4.21
N ALA A 97 -5.60 -18.32 -4.91
CA ALA A 97 -4.57 -17.28 -4.89
C ALA A 97 -4.47 -16.59 -3.52
N ARG A 98 -5.57 -16.50 -2.75
CA ARG A 98 -5.53 -16.01 -1.36
C ARG A 98 -4.71 -16.93 -0.47
N GLU A 99 -4.90 -18.24 -0.57
CA GLU A 99 -4.16 -19.22 0.23
C GLU A 99 -2.67 -19.24 -0.14
N ALA A 100 -2.35 -19.23 -1.44
CA ALA A 100 -0.97 -19.13 -1.91
C ALA A 100 -0.29 -17.83 -1.45
N TRP A 101 -1.03 -16.72 -1.45
CA TRP A 101 -0.55 -15.42 -0.99
C TRP A 101 -0.32 -15.38 0.52
N LEU A 102 -1.27 -15.86 1.33
CA LEU A 102 -1.11 -15.98 2.78
C LEU A 102 0.07 -16.90 3.13
N ALA A 103 0.25 -18.00 2.39
CA ALA A 103 1.38 -18.90 2.57
C ALA A 103 2.72 -18.23 2.19
N ALA A 104 2.75 -17.42 1.12
CA ALA A 104 3.95 -16.68 0.72
C ALA A 104 4.32 -15.59 1.74
N LEU A 105 3.33 -14.88 2.28
CA LEU A 105 3.54 -13.93 3.37
C LEU A 105 4.03 -14.61 4.64
N GLN A 106 3.38 -15.69 5.07
CA GLN A 106 3.82 -16.46 6.24
C GLN A 106 5.24 -17.02 6.11
N ARG A 107 5.69 -17.35 4.90
CA ARG A 107 7.08 -17.77 4.65
C ARG A 107 8.07 -16.61 4.70
N ARG A 108 7.65 -15.40 4.38
CA ARG A 108 8.51 -14.20 4.29
C ARG A 108 8.62 -13.46 5.62
N ASP A 109 7.51 -13.37 6.36
CA ASP A 109 7.42 -12.70 7.66
C ASP A 109 7.90 -13.56 8.83
N ASN A 110 8.26 -14.83 8.57
CA ASN A 110 9.02 -15.67 9.49
C ASN A 110 10.52 -15.67 9.11
N PRO A 111 11.33 -14.66 9.49
CA PRO A 111 12.67 -15.01 9.92
C PRO A 111 12.53 -15.94 11.13
N PRO A 112 13.49 -16.83 11.44
CA PRO A 112 13.41 -17.70 12.62
C PRO A 112 13.35 -16.83 13.88
N ARG A 113 12.14 -16.47 14.33
CA ARG A 113 11.96 -15.62 15.50
C ARG A 113 10.70 -16.03 16.24
N ARG A 114 10.98 -16.83 17.28
CA ARG A 114 10.18 -17.21 18.44
C ARG A 114 8.78 -17.68 18.13
N ASP A 115 8.61 -18.99 18.31
CA ASP A 115 7.38 -19.71 18.13
C ASP A 115 6.19 -18.93 18.73
N PRO A 116 5.02 -18.91 18.07
CA PRO A 116 3.78 -18.38 18.65
C PRO A 116 3.40 -19.04 19.99
N LEU A 117 4.07 -20.16 20.34
CA LEU A 117 4.07 -20.75 21.68
C LEU A 117 4.61 -19.81 22.77
N ASP A 118 5.51 -18.88 22.49
CA ASP A 118 6.06 -17.96 23.50
C ASP A 118 5.07 -16.85 23.90
N VAL A 119 4.24 -16.37 22.96
CA VAL A 119 3.18 -15.40 23.26
C VAL A 119 1.99 -16.11 23.94
N LEU A 120 1.69 -17.34 23.50
CA LEU A 120 0.70 -18.19 24.16
C LEU A 120 1.13 -18.61 25.56
N ALA A 121 2.43 -18.85 25.80
CA ALA A 121 2.97 -19.16 27.12
C ALA A 121 2.74 -18.00 28.11
N GLY A 122 2.91 -16.74 27.66
CA GLY A 122 2.62 -15.57 28.49
C GLY A 122 1.14 -15.47 28.90
N SER A 123 0.21 -15.74 27.98
CA SER A 123 -1.23 -15.73 28.29
C SER A 123 -1.71 -16.98 29.03
N ALA A 124 -1.10 -18.14 28.78
CA ALA A 124 -1.42 -19.40 29.48
C ALA A 124 -0.96 -19.35 30.94
N VAL A 125 0.15 -18.67 31.25
CA VAL A 125 0.61 -18.48 32.64
C VAL A 125 -0.39 -17.65 33.46
N LEU A 126 -1.10 -16.69 32.86
CA LEU A 126 -2.17 -15.93 33.54
C LEU A 126 -3.43 -16.78 33.79
N VAL A 127 -3.76 -17.72 32.90
CA VAL A 127 -4.88 -18.66 33.07
C VAL A 127 -4.54 -19.78 34.06
N ILE A 128 -3.27 -20.13 34.24
CA ILE A 128 -2.81 -21.19 35.15
C ILE A 128 -2.62 -20.69 36.60
N ILE A 129 -2.50 -19.37 36.84
CA ILE A 129 -2.39 -18.82 38.21
C ILE A 129 -3.75 -18.50 38.84
N ALA A 130 -4.80 -18.27 38.04
CA ALA A 130 -6.17 -18.05 38.52
C ALA A 130 -6.86 -19.21 39.28
N PRO A 131 -6.52 -20.50 39.10
CA PRO A 131 -7.24 -21.60 39.74
C PRO A 131 -6.63 -22.12 41.04
N PHE A 132 -5.56 -21.50 41.55
CA PHE A 132 -4.88 -22.01 42.75
C PHE A 132 -5.63 -21.75 44.07
N VAL A 133 -6.83 -21.15 44.01
CA VAL A 133 -7.78 -21.12 45.13
C VAL A 133 -8.91 -22.10 44.83
N MET A 134 -8.58 -23.39 44.97
CA MET A 134 -9.47 -24.54 44.78
C MET A 134 -10.71 -24.47 45.67
N GLN A 135 -11.89 -24.10 45.14
CA GLN A 135 -13.17 -24.69 45.60
C GLN A 135 -14.36 -24.57 44.65
N GLN A 136 -14.18 -24.37 43.33
CA GLN A 136 -15.34 -24.28 42.43
C GLN A 136 -15.05 -24.83 41.03
N ARG A 137 -15.26 -26.14 40.86
CA ARG A 137 -15.14 -26.82 39.54
C ARG A 137 -16.05 -26.22 38.46
N TRP A 138 -17.18 -25.64 38.87
CA TRP A 138 -18.15 -25.01 37.97
C TRP A 138 -17.68 -23.67 37.40
N THR A 139 -16.94 -22.85 38.17
CA THR A 139 -16.45 -21.56 37.64
C THR A 139 -15.37 -21.77 36.59
N MET A 140 -14.51 -22.77 36.77
CA MET A 140 -13.48 -23.14 35.79
C MET A 140 -14.07 -23.54 34.43
N LEU A 141 -15.13 -24.35 34.42
CA LEU A 141 -15.83 -24.71 33.18
C LEU A 141 -16.51 -23.49 32.54
N ALA A 142 -17.09 -22.59 33.34
CA ALA A 142 -17.69 -21.37 32.85
C ALA A 142 -16.66 -20.42 32.22
N PHE A 143 -15.49 -20.23 32.86
CA PHE A 143 -14.41 -19.40 32.32
C PHE A 143 -13.79 -20.01 31.06
N ALA A 144 -13.58 -21.33 31.02
CA ALA A 144 -13.10 -22.01 29.82
C ALA A 144 -14.09 -21.86 28.66
N GLY A 145 -15.39 -22.03 28.93
CA GLY A 145 -16.45 -21.79 27.94
C GLY A 145 -16.49 -20.35 27.44
N LEU A 146 -16.35 -19.37 28.32
CA LEU A 146 -16.31 -17.95 27.96
C LEU A 146 -15.06 -17.62 27.12
N ALA A 147 -13.89 -18.15 27.49
CA ALA A 147 -12.66 -17.96 26.74
C ALA A 147 -12.77 -18.53 25.32
N LEU A 148 -13.35 -19.73 25.17
CA LEU A 148 -13.60 -20.34 23.87
C LEU A 148 -14.62 -19.53 23.05
N ALA A 149 -15.69 -19.05 23.68
CA ALA A 149 -16.69 -18.21 23.03
C ALA A 149 -16.09 -16.87 22.55
N LEU A 150 -15.25 -16.23 23.36
CA LEU A 150 -14.55 -15.00 22.98
C LEU A 150 -13.55 -15.26 21.84
N TRP A 151 -12.80 -16.36 21.89
CA TRP A 151 -11.86 -16.73 20.84
C TRP A 151 -12.55 -17.02 19.50
N THR A 152 -13.68 -17.74 19.53
CA THR A 152 -14.47 -17.99 18.31
C THR A 152 -15.10 -16.71 17.76
N LEU A 153 -15.55 -15.80 18.64
CA LEU A 153 -16.08 -14.50 18.24
C LEU A 153 -14.99 -13.61 17.59
N THR A 154 -13.78 -13.57 18.13
CA THR A 154 -12.68 -12.79 17.55
C THR A 154 -12.28 -13.34 16.18
N LEU A 155 -12.22 -14.66 16.01
CA LEU A 155 -12.01 -15.32 14.72
C LEU A 155 -13.13 -14.98 13.71
N ALA A 156 -14.39 -15.01 14.14
CA ALA A 156 -15.54 -14.66 13.29
C ALA A 156 -15.49 -13.18 12.86
N LEU A 157 -15.18 -12.27 13.78
CA LEU A 157 -15.02 -10.85 13.47
C LEU A 157 -13.84 -10.59 12.53
N GLN A 158 -12.69 -11.24 12.77
CA GLN A 158 -11.50 -11.08 11.94
C GLN A 158 -11.73 -11.62 10.52
N THR A 159 -12.44 -12.76 10.38
CA THR A 159 -12.80 -13.29 9.06
C THR A 159 -13.80 -12.40 8.32
N GLN A 160 -14.76 -11.79 9.02
CA GLN A 160 -15.68 -10.82 8.40
C GLN A 160 -14.98 -9.53 7.97
N LEU A 161 -14.06 -9.01 8.78
CA LEU A 161 -13.26 -7.83 8.44
C LEU A 161 -12.39 -8.10 7.21
N LEU A 162 -11.72 -9.25 7.16
CA LEU A 162 -10.90 -9.66 6.01
C LEU A 162 -11.72 -9.85 4.73
N ASN A 163 -12.96 -10.32 4.83
CA ASN A 163 -13.83 -10.49 3.66
C ASN A 163 -14.36 -9.16 3.10
N ARG A 164 -14.37 -8.09 3.90
CA ARG A 164 -14.79 -6.75 3.43
C ARG A 164 -13.65 -5.94 2.81
N GLN A 165 -12.41 -6.27 3.12
CA GLN A 165 -11.26 -5.54 2.61
C GLN A 165 -10.97 -5.95 1.16
N THR A 166 -10.57 -4.99 0.34
CA THR A 166 -9.98 -5.28 -0.98
C THR A 166 -8.53 -5.70 -0.77
N LEU A 167 -7.98 -6.45 -1.73
CA LEU A 167 -6.57 -6.82 -1.68
C LEU A 167 -5.68 -5.57 -1.58
N GLY A 168 -6.03 -4.50 -2.31
CA GLY A 168 -5.35 -3.21 -2.25
C GLY A 168 -5.30 -2.62 -0.85
N GLN A 169 -6.37 -2.72 -0.05
CA GLN A 169 -6.40 -2.23 1.33
C GLN A 169 -5.49 -3.03 2.27
N ILE A 170 -5.53 -4.36 2.17
CA ILE A 170 -4.66 -5.23 3.00
C ILE A 170 -3.20 -5.00 2.68
N LEU A 171 -2.90 -4.91 1.38
CA LEU A 171 -1.56 -4.62 0.90
C LEU A 171 -1.08 -3.28 1.43
N ARG A 172 -1.84 -2.19 1.26
CA ARG A 172 -1.50 -0.87 1.80
C ARG A 172 -1.19 -0.94 3.30
N HIS A 173 -2.01 -1.64 4.09
CA HIS A 173 -1.79 -1.77 5.53
C HIS A 173 -0.51 -2.56 5.89
N GLN A 174 -0.29 -3.73 5.30
CA GLN A 174 0.93 -4.51 5.53
C GLN A 174 2.17 -3.79 5.00
N PHE A 175 2.03 -3.06 3.90
CA PHE A 175 3.08 -2.25 3.32
C PHE A 175 3.56 -1.16 4.28
N HIS A 176 2.65 -0.46 4.96
CA HIS A 176 3.02 0.52 5.99
C HIS A 176 3.84 -0.11 7.13
N GLN A 177 3.44 -1.29 7.62
CA GLN A 177 4.13 -1.97 8.71
C GLN A 177 5.52 -2.50 8.31
N HIS A 178 5.60 -3.15 7.14
CA HIS A 178 6.83 -3.79 6.70
C HIS A 178 7.91 -2.80 6.22
N TYR A 179 7.46 -1.66 5.70
CA TYR A 179 8.34 -0.55 5.36
C TYR A 179 9.04 0.03 6.60
N ALA A 180 8.31 0.26 7.69
CA ALA A 180 8.90 0.82 8.91
C ALA A 180 10.10 -0.03 9.38
N ASP A 181 10.02 -1.35 9.18
CA ASP A 181 11.08 -2.29 9.50
C ASP A 181 12.21 -2.35 8.45
N GLN A 182 11.92 -2.27 7.14
CA GLN A 182 12.98 -2.31 6.12
C GLN A 182 13.75 -0.99 5.98
N SER A 183 13.07 0.14 6.13
CA SER A 183 13.69 1.48 6.17
C SER A 183 14.71 1.59 7.30
N ARG A 184 14.35 1.04 8.48
CA ARG A 184 15.27 0.92 9.64
C ARG A 184 16.49 0.04 9.34
N LYS A 185 16.37 -0.97 8.46
CA LYS A 185 17.42 -1.97 8.21
C LYS A 185 18.36 -1.64 7.07
N HIS A 186 17.90 -0.97 6.01
CA HIS A 186 18.68 -0.86 4.76
C HIS A 186 19.12 0.57 4.43
N GLY A 187 18.75 1.54 5.26
CA GLY A 187 18.99 2.93 4.92
C GLY A 187 18.29 3.28 3.62
N HIS A 188 18.76 4.34 3.01
CA HIS A 188 17.91 5.20 2.21
C HIS A 188 17.48 4.68 0.84
N GLY A 189 16.20 4.90 0.49
CA GLY A 189 15.62 4.45 -0.79
C GLY A 189 16.21 5.20 -2.00
N ASN A 190 16.70 4.42 -2.98
CA ASN A 190 17.28 4.90 -4.24
C ASN A 190 16.24 5.72 -5.05
N PRO A 191 16.63 6.86 -5.66
CA PRO A 191 15.75 7.65 -6.55
C PRO A 191 15.03 6.82 -7.62
N ARG A 192 15.70 5.81 -8.19
CA ARG A 192 15.09 4.90 -9.18
C ARG A 192 13.87 4.18 -8.61
N ASP A 193 13.95 3.75 -7.37
CA ASP A 193 12.88 3.00 -6.76
C ASP A 193 11.70 3.92 -6.39
N ARG A 194 11.95 5.21 -6.12
CA ARG A 194 10.89 6.23 -5.91
C ARG A 194 10.11 6.47 -7.20
N TRP A 195 10.84 6.67 -8.31
CA TRP A 195 10.26 6.76 -9.66
C TRP A 195 9.39 5.56 -9.95
N LEU A 196 9.94 4.37 -9.74
CA LEU A 196 9.21 3.14 -10.01
C LEU A 196 7.93 3.08 -9.16
N ALA A 197 8.00 3.40 -7.89
CA ALA A 197 6.83 3.26 -7.05
C ALA A 197 5.77 4.36 -7.31
N LEU A 198 6.17 5.57 -7.69
CA LEU A 198 5.26 6.60 -8.21
C LEU A 198 4.60 6.13 -9.51
N GLU A 199 5.35 5.55 -10.44
CA GLU A 199 4.81 5.02 -11.71
C GLU A 199 3.76 3.94 -11.45
N ALA A 200 4.02 3.02 -10.52
CA ALA A 200 3.07 1.98 -10.17
C ALA A 200 1.78 2.57 -9.58
N LEU A 201 1.90 3.52 -8.66
CA LEU A 201 0.78 4.23 -8.04
C LEU A 201 -0.05 4.93 -9.10
N CYS A 202 0.59 5.63 -10.03
CA CYS A 202 -0.09 6.31 -11.11
C CYS A 202 -0.85 5.33 -12.02
N ARG A 203 -0.25 4.20 -12.39
CA ARG A 203 -0.96 3.17 -13.17
C ARG A 203 -2.14 2.56 -12.44
N ASP A 204 -2.06 2.45 -11.11
CA ASP A 204 -3.15 1.91 -10.29
C ASP A 204 -4.34 2.87 -10.26
N VAL A 205 -4.07 4.16 -10.02
CA VAL A 205 -5.12 5.19 -9.96
C VAL A 205 -5.73 5.44 -11.34
N THR A 206 -4.88 5.64 -12.36
CA THR A 206 -5.33 6.10 -13.68
C THR A 206 -5.68 4.98 -14.66
N GLY A 207 -5.35 3.72 -14.34
CA GLY A 207 -5.45 2.59 -15.27
C GLY A 207 -4.51 2.67 -16.49
N HIS A 208 -3.59 3.65 -16.52
CA HIS A 208 -2.73 3.89 -17.69
C HIS A 208 -1.76 2.72 -17.92
N SER A 209 -1.79 2.12 -19.11
CA SER A 209 -0.95 0.97 -19.46
C SER A 209 0.32 1.33 -20.25
N GLY A 210 0.48 2.58 -20.66
CA GLY A 210 1.59 3.06 -21.48
C GLY A 210 2.90 3.26 -20.71
N PRO A 211 4.00 3.52 -21.45
CA PRO A 211 5.22 4.04 -20.83
C PRO A 211 4.94 5.39 -20.19
N VAL A 212 5.38 5.56 -18.95
CA VAL A 212 5.29 6.84 -18.24
C VAL A 212 6.67 7.48 -18.30
N GLU A 213 6.75 8.63 -18.96
CA GLU A 213 7.94 9.48 -19.04
C GLU A 213 7.83 10.67 -18.09
N ARG A 214 8.94 11.37 -17.81
CA ARG A 214 8.93 12.54 -16.89
C ARG A 214 8.07 13.69 -17.42
N ASP A 215 7.94 13.80 -18.73
CA ASP A 215 7.13 14.81 -19.40
C ASP A 215 5.67 14.38 -19.59
N THR A 216 5.28 13.17 -19.17
CA THR A 216 3.89 12.72 -19.19
C THR A 216 3.03 13.71 -18.40
N THR A 217 2.08 14.33 -19.07
CA THR A 217 1.23 15.37 -18.48
C THR A 217 0.03 14.76 -17.76
N PHE A 218 -0.39 15.34 -16.64
CA PHE A 218 -1.63 14.89 -15.98
C PHE A 218 -2.85 15.26 -16.81
N PHE A 219 -2.84 16.49 -17.31
CA PHE A 219 -3.90 17.05 -18.14
C PHE A 219 -3.43 17.13 -19.59
N PRO A 220 -4.22 16.62 -20.56
CA PRO A 220 -3.95 16.87 -21.96
C PRO A 220 -3.89 18.38 -22.17
N ARG A 221 -2.84 18.87 -22.82
CA ARG A 221 -2.79 20.26 -23.26
C ARG A 221 -4.01 20.50 -24.14
N THR A 222 -5.01 21.19 -23.60
CA THR A 222 -6.06 21.77 -24.44
C THR A 222 -5.30 22.66 -25.41
N ASN A 223 -5.27 22.29 -26.69
CA ASN A 223 -4.92 23.22 -27.76
C ASN A 223 -5.97 24.33 -27.71
N ARG A 224 -5.82 25.26 -26.77
CA ARG A 224 -6.45 26.57 -26.85
C ARG A 224 -5.85 27.16 -28.10
N ASN A 225 -6.58 27.00 -29.19
CA ASN A 225 -6.29 27.62 -30.47
C ASN A 225 -6.03 29.10 -30.15
N PRO A 226 -4.80 29.62 -30.29
CA PRO A 226 -4.48 31.00 -29.90
C PRO A 226 -5.09 32.04 -30.85
N GLY A 227 -6.12 31.66 -31.62
CA GLY A 227 -6.68 32.43 -32.74
C GLY A 227 -8.20 32.44 -32.80
N ARG A 228 -8.93 32.23 -31.71
CA ARG A 228 -10.34 32.62 -31.64
C ARG A 228 -10.50 33.79 -30.66
N PRO A 229 -10.61 35.04 -31.15
CA PRO A 229 -11.01 36.18 -30.33
C PRO A 229 -12.42 36.00 -29.79
#